data_AF-A8NJZ1-F1
#
_entry.id   AF-A8NJZ1-F1
#
_cell.length_a   1.000
_cell.length_b   1.000
_cell.length_c   1.000
_cell.angle_alpha   90.00
_cell.angle_beta   90.00
_cell.angle_gamma   90.00
#
_symmetry.space_group_name_H-M   'P 1'
#
loop_
_entity.id
_entity.type
_entity.pdbx_description
1 polymer ?
#
loop_
_entity_poly.entity_id
_entity_poly.type
_entity_poly.pdbx_seq_one_letter_code
_entity_poly.pdbx_strand_id
1 'polypeptide(L)'
;MTSKFIVLQVFINQGYRSVCHYHAEIDHSIAKNDDSRKKSTGVYKPVGESCAPEELRRLIPKKKPSSIEVLEGAVEWPEKGPTQTSNGLTMDDLLKFYRKVDGWYFLTCGCLLDDVLLDFYIWKAQQYIPSMYGHETPFGTPMEPRVRTWLFAFLKSEMDICVDNLYAYDEDGVYRSWERRSVIQIKNIWHSLERKAARSMVLDVLNLKEKGADLEPWEWSDKDRKSEQEARKALQREWEKASKEEREREEQRRKELEEEDAWMDGGKEEDGERKKRKKKKKKSREEDEGEGKEKKKKKKKRKASRSPSPSDPSGSRPKKRKSD
;
A
#
# COMPACT_ATOMS: atom_id res chain seq x y z
N MET A 1 7.25 5.71 -8.06
CA MET A 1 7.27 4.28 -8.45
C MET A 1 6.07 3.56 -7.85
N THR A 2 5.45 2.61 -8.55
CA THR A 2 4.17 2.01 -8.14
C THR A 2 4.35 0.64 -7.48
N SER A 3 3.43 0.27 -6.58
CA SER A 3 3.27 -1.09 -6.03
C SER A 3 2.23 -1.85 -6.86
N LYS A 4 2.53 -3.11 -7.23
CA LYS A 4 1.59 -4.00 -7.93
C LYS A 4 0.25 -4.10 -7.19
N PHE A 5 0.31 -4.18 -5.86
CA PHE A 5 -0.86 -4.26 -4.97
C PHE A 5 -1.83 -3.07 -5.16
N ILE A 6 -1.29 -1.86 -5.28
CA ILE A 6 -2.10 -0.65 -5.51
C ILE A 6 -2.69 -0.69 -6.92
N VAL A 7 -1.90 -1.09 -7.92
CA VAL A 7 -2.32 -1.12 -9.32
C VAL A 7 -3.46 -2.12 -9.55
N LEU A 8 -3.45 -3.28 -8.88
CA LEU A 8 -4.57 -4.23 -8.98
C LEU A 8 -5.90 -3.58 -8.58
N GLN A 9 -5.92 -2.82 -7.50
CA GLN A 9 -7.14 -2.13 -7.05
C GLN A 9 -7.69 -1.13 -8.08
N VAL A 10 -6.82 -0.51 -8.88
CA VAL A 10 -7.22 0.45 -9.92
C VAL A 10 -8.14 -0.19 -10.97
N PHE A 11 -7.95 -1.48 -11.26
CA PHE A 11 -8.74 -2.17 -12.27
C PHE A 11 -10.10 -2.65 -11.77
N ILE A 12 -10.37 -2.62 -10.45
CA ILE A 12 -11.65 -3.04 -9.88
C ILE A 12 -12.60 -1.84 -9.87
N ASN A 13 -13.67 -1.89 -10.66
CA ASN A 13 -14.66 -0.82 -10.71
C ASN A 13 -15.73 -0.93 -9.60
N GLN A 14 -16.62 0.07 -9.52
CA GLN A 14 -17.72 0.11 -8.53
C GLN A 14 -18.71 -1.06 -8.66
N GLY A 15 -18.80 -1.68 -9.84
CA GLY A 15 -19.58 -2.90 -10.07
C GLY A 15 -18.83 -4.18 -9.71
N TYR A 16 -17.67 -4.09 -9.05
CA TYR A 16 -16.78 -5.19 -8.67
C TYR A 16 -16.24 -5.98 -9.86
N ARG A 17 -16.33 -5.43 -11.07
CA ARG A 17 -15.78 -6.03 -12.29
C ARG A 17 -14.36 -5.51 -12.48
N SER A 18 -13.46 -6.38 -12.90
CA SER A 18 -12.11 -5.99 -13.28
C SER A 18 -12.08 -5.57 -14.75
N VAL A 19 -11.71 -4.32 -15.01
CA VAL A 19 -11.67 -3.72 -16.37
C VAL A 19 -10.31 -3.06 -16.56
N CYS A 20 -9.66 -3.28 -17.71
CA CYS A 20 -8.35 -2.67 -17.98
C CYS A 20 -8.50 -1.17 -18.27
N HIS A 21 -7.40 -0.42 -18.14
CA HIS A 21 -7.37 1.02 -18.40
C HIS A 21 -7.78 1.39 -19.83
N TYR A 22 -7.40 0.58 -20.84
CA TYR A 22 -7.90 0.77 -22.21
C TYR A 22 -9.44 0.71 -22.28
N HIS A 23 -10.06 -0.32 -21.68
CA HIS A 23 -11.51 -0.47 -21.69
C HIS A 23 -12.24 0.48 -20.73
N ALA A 24 -11.54 1.03 -19.73
CA ALA A 24 -12.09 2.00 -18.78
C ALA A 24 -12.07 3.44 -19.33
N GLU A 25 -11.05 3.83 -20.11
CA GLU A 25 -10.97 5.18 -20.71
C GLU A 25 -11.93 5.38 -21.90
N ILE A 26 -12.46 4.31 -22.48
CA ILE A 26 -13.28 4.37 -23.70
C ILE A 26 -14.73 4.89 -23.46
N ASP A 27 -15.09 5.34 -22.25
CA ASP A 27 -16.40 5.94 -21.98
C ASP A 27 -16.48 7.46 -22.30
N HIS A 28 -17.12 7.74 -23.45
CA HIS A 28 -18.05 8.84 -23.79
C HIS A 28 -17.60 10.23 -24.27
N SER A 29 -16.37 10.71 -24.10
CA SER A 29 -16.05 12.12 -24.47
C SER A 29 -15.50 12.34 -25.88
N ILE A 30 -15.08 11.30 -26.60
CA ILE A 30 -14.53 11.44 -27.97
C ILE A 30 -15.64 11.16 -28.99
N ALA A 31 -16.33 12.22 -29.42
CA ALA A 31 -17.43 12.25 -30.40
C ALA A 31 -17.05 11.78 -31.82
N LYS A 32 -15.88 11.20 -32.02
CA LYS A 32 -15.40 10.64 -33.28
C LYS A 32 -14.62 9.38 -32.95
N ASN A 33 -15.24 8.20 -32.98
CA ASN A 33 -14.46 6.97 -32.88
C ASN A 33 -15.22 5.80 -33.53
N ASP A 34 -14.57 5.26 -34.56
CA ASP A 34 -14.88 4.09 -35.39
C ASP A 34 -15.97 3.12 -34.88
N ASP A 35 -16.91 2.78 -35.77
CA ASP A 35 -17.91 1.72 -35.58
C ASP A 35 -17.31 0.33 -35.27
N SER A 36 -16.00 0.14 -35.49
CA SER A 36 -15.28 -1.10 -35.14
C SER A 36 -14.98 -1.23 -33.64
N ARG A 37 -15.04 -0.15 -32.85
CA ARG A 37 -14.60 -0.14 -31.43
C ARG A 37 -15.59 -0.73 -30.44
N LYS A 38 -16.89 -0.79 -30.77
CA LYS A 38 -17.87 -1.55 -29.96
C LYS A 38 -17.59 -3.07 -29.96
N LYS A 39 -16.62 -3.54 -30.76
CA LYS A 39 -16.26 -4.95 -30.91
C LYS A 39 -14.89 -5.33 -30.36
N SER A 40 -14.08 -4.39 -29.83
CA SER A 40 -12.81 -4.74 -29.21
C SER A 40 -13.04 -5.30 -27.80
N THR A 41 -13.60 -6.50 -27.71
CA THR A 41 -13.49 -7.30 -26.50
C THR A 41 -12.00 -7.55 -26.23
N GLY A 42 -11.62 -7.89 -25.00
CA GLY A 42 -10.27 -8.40 -24.75
C GLY A 42 -9.90 -9.55 -25.71
N VAL A 43 -8.63 -9.92 -25.73
CA VAL A 43 -8.15 -11.04 -26.56
C VAL A 43 -8.94 -12.32 -26.28
N TYR A 44 -9.45 -12.46 -25.04
CA TYR A 44 -10.25 -13.58 -24.58
C TYR A 44 -11.70 -13.19 -24.33
N LYS A 45 -12.58 -14.19 -24.28
CA LYS A 45 -14.02 -14.00 -24.04
C LYS A 45 -14.26 -13.29 -22.70
N PRO A 46 -14.96 -12.15 -22.69
CA PRO A 46 -15.29 -11.44 -21.46
C PRO A 46 -16.25 -12.25 -20.59
N VAL A 47 -16.20 -11.99 -19.29
CA VAL A 47 -17.16 -12.50 -18.31
C VAL A 47 -18.09 -11.35 -17.96
N GLY A 48 -19.40 -11.58 -17.85
CA GLY A 48 -20.34 -10.50 -17.52
C GLY A 48 -20.26 -10.03 -16.06
N GLU A 49 -19.85 -10.93 -15.18
CA GLU A 49 -19.97 -10.80 -13.73
C GLU A 49 -18.61 -10.80 -13.01
N SER A 50 -18.60 -10.30 -11.77
CA SER A 50 -17.44 -10.33 -10.89
C SER A 50 -17.08 -11.76 -10.47
N CYS A 51 -15.79 -12.09 -10.49
CA CYS A 51 -15.29 -13.39 -10.02
C CYS A 51 -15.15 -13.46 -8.49
N ALA A 52 -15.08 -12.31 -7.79
CA ALA A 52 -14.83 -12.29 -6.36
C ALA A 52 -16.04 -12.80 -5.56
N PRO A 53 -15.84 -13.49 -4.42
CA PRO A 53 -16.89 -13.76 -3.44
C PRO A 53 -17.58 -12.49 -2.95
N GLU A 54 -18.87 -12.58 -2.60
CA GLU A 54 -19.66 -11.42 -2.15
C GLU A 54 -19.06 -10.73 -0.92
N GLU A 55 -18.47 -11.51 -0.01
CA GLU A 55 -17.79 -11.02 1.19
C GLU A 55 -16.67 -10.02 0.85
N LEU A 56 -15.83 -10.33 -0.14
CA LEU A 56 -14.75 -9.46 -0.58
C LEU A 56 -15.26 -8.24 -1.33
N ARG A 57 -16.36 -8.39 -2.10
CA ARG A 57 -17.01 -7.26 -2.78
C ARG A 57 -17.47 -6.19 -1.77
N ARG A 58 -17.95 -6.61 -0.59
CA ARG A 58 -18.38 -5.68 0.47
C ARG A 58 -17.22 -4.86 1.06
N LEU A 59 -15.98 -5.36 0.97
CA LEU A 59 -14.79 -4.66 1.45
C LEU A 59 -14.25 -3.62 0.45
N ILE A 60 -14.68 -3.64 -0.81
CA ILE A 60 -14.30 -2.61 -1.79
C ILE A 60 -15.12 -1.34 -1.56
N PRO A 61 -14.48 -0.16 -1.35
CA PRO A 61 -15.19 1.10 -1.17
C PRO A 61 -16.10 1.42 -2.37
N LYS A 62 -17.40 1.62 -2.12
CA LYS A 62 -18.37 1.98 -3.18
C LYS A 62 -18.17 3.41 -3.71
N LYS A 63 -17.64 4.31 -2.87
CA LYS A 63 -17.39 5.70 -3.22
C LYS A 63 -15.91 5.99 -3.03
N LYS A 64 -15.29 6.63 -4.03
CA LYS A 64 -13.99 7.26 -3.83
C LYS A 64 -14.20 8.42 -2.84
N PRO A 65 -13.36 8.57 -1.79
CA PRO A 65 -13.41 9.76 -0.96
C PRO A 65 -13.19 10.99 -1.87
N SER A 66 -14.00 12.04 -1.66
CA SER A 66 -13.97 13.27 -2.47
C SER A 66 -12.66 14.05 -2.32
N SER A 67 -11.96 13.82 -1.22
CA SER A 67 -10.64 14.34 -0.93
C SER A 67 -9.87 13.27 -0.16
N ILE A 68 -8.63 13.00 -0.57
CA ILE A 68 -7.67 12.28 0.26
C ILE A 68 -6.89 13.37 0.98
N GLU A 69 -7.12 13.53 2.27
CA GLU A 69 -6.27 14.40 3.08
C GLU A 69 -4.88 13.77 3.13
N VAL A 70 -3.87 14.53 2.72
CA VAL A 70 -2.48 14.11 2.89
C VAL A 70 -2.25 14.04 4.40
N LEU A 71 -2.04 12.83 4.92
CA LEU A 71 -1.78 12.63 6.34
C LEU A 71 -0.54 13.42 6.74
N GLU A 72 -0.61 14.12 7.87
CA GLU A 72 0.53 14.84 8.43
C GLU A 72 1.66 13.84 8.73
N GLY A 73 2.85 14.06 8.15
CA GLY A 73 3.96 13.10 8.21
C GLY A 73 3.96 12.03 7.11
N ALA A 74 3.08 12.11 6.11
CA ALA A 74 3.16 11.25 4.93
C ALA A 74 4.48 11.49 4.18
N VAL A 75 5.34 10.47 4.17
CA VAL A 75 6.57 10.46 3.37
C VAL A 75 6.20 10.22 1.91
N GLU A 76 6.86 10.92 0.99
CA GLU A 76 6.60 10.78 -0.45
C GLU A 76 6.78 9.34 -0.94
N TRP A 77 7.71 8.59 -0.32
CA TRP A 77 7.99 7.18 -0.61
C TRP A 77 8.17 6.38 0.69
N PRO A 78 7.25 5.46 1.02
CA PRO A 78 7.39 4.66 2.23
C PRO A 78 8.45 3.58 2.06
N GLU A 79 9.22 3.28 3.12
CA GLU A 79 10.20 2.18 3.11
C GLU A 79 9.54 0.81 2.93
N LYS A 80 8.30 0.66 3.40
CA LYS A 80 7.47 -0.54 3.25
C LYS A 80 6.23 -0.22 2.41
N GLY A 81 6.00 -1.04 1.40
CA GLY A 81 4.82 -0.96 0.55
C GLY A 81 3.57 -1.46 1.28
N PRO A 82 2.38 -1.14 0.76
CA PRO A 82 1.14 -1.68 1.30
C PRO A 82 1.04 -3.17 0.98
N THR A 83 0.84 -3.98 2.02
CA THR A 83 0.53 -5.42 1.93
C THR A 83 -0.97 -5.70 2.06
N GLN A 84 -1.72 -4.71 2.56
CA GLN A 84 -3.17 -4.77 2.72
C GLN A 84 -3.83 -3.41 2.48
N THR A 85 -5.12 -3.42 2.14
CA THR A 85 -5.92 -2.19 2.04
C THR A 85 -6.34 -1.70 3.42
N SER A 86 -6.86 -0.48 3.52
CA SER A 86 -7.47 0.04 4.76
C SER A 86 -8.62 -0.84 5.28
N ASN A 87 -9.23 -1.63 4.40
CA ASN A 87 -10.34 -2.53 4.72
C ASN A 87 -9.87 -3.99 4.90
N GLY A 88 -8.55 -4.23 4.99
CA GLY A 88 -7.96 -5.53 5.28
C GLY A 88 -7.87 -6.49 4.09
N LEU A 89 -8.07 -6.04 2.84
CA LEU A 89 -7.88 -6.92 1.67
C LEU A 89 -6.40 -7.16 1.42
N THR A 90 -6.01 -8.42 1.31
CA THR A 90 -4.63 -8.85 0.97
C THR A 90 -4.44 -8.98 -0.55
N MET A 91 -3.20 -9.22 -1.00
CA MET A 91 -2.91 -9.50 -2.42
C MET A 91 -3.74 -10.68 -2.94
N ASP A 92 -3.81 -11.76 -2.17
CA ASP A 92 -4.58 -12.96 -2.51
C ASP A 92 -6.08 -12.66 -2.63
N ASP A 93 -6.60 -11.78 -1.78
CA ASP A 93 -7.99 -11.35 -1.87
C ASP A 93 -8.27 -10.50 -3.11
N LEU A 94 -7.33 -9.63 -3.49
CA LEU A 94 -7.43 -8.88 -4.74
C LEU A 94 -7.39 -9.80 -5.95
N LEU A 95 -6.53 -10.82 -5.95
CA LEU A 95 -6.43 -11.78 -7.05
C LEU A 95 -7.75 -12.55 -7.30
N LYS A 96 -8.61 -12.71 -6.29
CA LYS A 96 -9.95 -13.32 -6.44
C LYS A 96 -10.92 -12.48 -7.27
N PHE A 97 -10.63 -11.20 -7.53
CA PHE A 97 -11.41 -10.38 -8.47
C PHE A 97 -11.11 -10.66 -9.95
N TYR A 98 -10.08 -11.47 -10.21
CA TYR A 98 -9.65 -11.84 -11.56
C TYR A 98 -9.92 -13.33 -11.78
N ARG A 99 -10.38 -13.69 -12.98
CA ARG A 99 -10.64 -15.08 -13.34
C ARG A 99 -9.31 -15.80 -13.50
N LYS A 100 -9.08 -16.89 -12.78
CA LYS A 100 -7.91 -17.75 -12.96
C LYS A 100 -8.22 -18.87 -13.96
N VAL A 101 -7.42 -19.01 -15.02
CA VAL A 101 -7.49 -20.11 -16.00
C VAL A 101 -6.07 -20.59 -16.28
N ASP A 102 -5.78 -21.86 -16.04
CA ASP A 102 -4.46 -22.48 -16.26
C ASP A 102 -3.30 -21.73 -15.60
N GLY A 103 -3.54 -21.18 -14.41
CA GLY A 103 -2.55 -20.40 -13.65
C GLY A 103 -2.49 -18.91 -14.02
N TRP A 104 -3.14 -18.50 -15.11
CA TRP A 104 -3.17 -17.12 -15.59
C TRP A 104 -4.39 -16.37 -15.07
N TYR A 105 -4.22 -15.09 -14.76
CA TYR A 105 -5.30 -14.23 -14.31
C TYR A 105 -5.84 -13.36 -15.45
N PHE A 106 -7.16 -13.28 -15.56
CA PHE A 106 -7.86 -12.52 -16.57
C PHE A 106 -8.82 -11.51 -15.93
N LEU A 107 -8.91 -10.34 -16.53
CA LEU A 107 -9.90 -9.34 -16.18
C LEU A 107 -11.29 -9.75 -16.68
N THR A 108 -12.34 -9.21 -16.06
CA THR A 108 -13.74 -9.38 -16.49
C THR A 108 -13.93 -8.95 -17.96
N CYS A 109 -13.18 -7.95 -18.45
CA CYS A 109 -13.19 -7.54 -19.86
C CYS A 109 -12.48 -8.51 -20.83
N GLY A 110 -11.88 -9.61 -20.35
CA GLY A 110 -11.22 -10.63 -21.17
C GLY A 110 -9.76 -10.34 -21.52
N CYS A 111 -9.14 -9.35 -20.86
CA CYS A 111 -7.70 -9.07 -21.01
C CYS A 111 -6.88 -9.91 -20.03
N LEU A 112 -5.66 -10.32 -20.42
CA LEU A 112 -4.71 -10.97 -19.53
C LEU A 112 -4.15 -9.96 -18.52
N LEU A 113 -4.07 -10.33 -17.24
CA LEU A 113 -3.70 -9.40 -16.17
C LEU A 113 -2.26 -8.91 -16.30
N ASP A 114 -1.31 -9.81 -16.59
CA ASP A 114 0.10 -9.45 -16.75
C ASP A 114 0.32 -8.47 -17.91
N ASP A 115 -0.37 -8.70 -19.04
CA ASP A 115 -0.36 -7.78 -20.18
C ASP A 115 -0.80 -6.38 -19.75
N VAL A 116 -1.93 -6.30 -19.04
CA VAL A 116 -2.52 -5.05 -18.56
C VAL A 116 -1.60 -4.36 -17.55
N LEU A 117 -0.97 -5.11 -16.65
CA LEU A 117 -0.02 -4.57 -15.67
C LEU A 117 1.22 -3.99 -16.35
N LEU A 118 1.81 -4.70 -17.32
CA LEU A 118 2.94 -4.21 -18.11
C LEU A 118 2.58 -2.89 -18.82
N ASP A 119 1.48 -2.87 -19.55
CA ASP A 119 1.02 -1.70 -20.29
C ASP A 119 0.72 -0.52 -19.35
N PHE A 120 0.07 -0.78 -18.22
CA PHE A 120 -0.15 0.25 -17.20
C PHE A 120 1.16 0.79 -16.63
N TYR A 121 2.14 -0.08 -16.39
CA TYR A 121 3.46 0.32 -15.94
C TYR A 121 4.14 1.23 -16.99
N ILE A 122 4.19 0.81 -18.25
CA ILE A 122 4.79 1.61 -19.34
C ILE A 122 4.09 2.96 -19.43
N TRP A 123 2.77 2.95 -19.46
CA TRP A 123 1.93 4.14 -19.56
C TRP A 123 2.11 5.13 -18.40
N LYS A 124 2.30 4.64 -17.17
CA LYS A 124 2.49 5.50 -16.00
C LYS A 124 3.95 5.87 -15.74
N ALA A 125 4.90 5.05 -16.17
CA ALA A 125 6.32 5.31 -16.01
C ALA A 125 6.85 6.32 -17.05
N GLN A 126 6.29 6.29 -18.26
CA GLN A 126 6.65 7.19 -19.34
C GLN A 126 5.55 8.25 -19.45
N GLN A 127 5.73 9.42 -18.85
CA GLN A 127 4.77 10.52 -19.00
C GLN A 127 4.94 11.24 -20.33
N TYR A 128 6.17 11.25 -20.85
CA TYR A 128 6.53 11.94 -22.08
C TYR A 128 7.44 11.05 -22.93
N ILE A 129 7.23 11.07 -24.24
CA ILE A 129 8.13 10.47 -25.22
C ILE A 129 8.86 11.60 -25.93
N PRO A 130 10.20 11.57 -25.97
CA PRO A 130 10.96 12.51 -26.76
C PRO A 130 10.67 12.26 -28.25
N SER A 131 10.18 13.29 -28.93
CA SER A 131 10.04 13.30 -30.39
C SER A 131 11.42 13.44 -31.04
N MET A 132 11.58 12.92 -32.26
CA MET A 132 12.79 13.15 -33.08
C MET A 132 13.07 14.64 -33.31
N TYR A 133 12.07 15.50 -33.15
CA TYR A 133 12.18 16.95 -33.30
C TYR A 133 12.47 17.70 -31.99
N GLY A 134 12.82 16.99 -30.91
CA GLY A 134 13.20 17.61 -29.63
C GLY A 134 12.03 18.12 -28.78
N HIS A 135 10.78 17.86 -29.19
CA HIS A 135 9.60 18.14 -28.38
C HIS A 135 9.21 16.92 -27.54
N GLU A 136 8.79 17.15 -26.30
CA GLU A 136 8.18 16.12 -25.47
C GLU A 136 6.69 16.01 -25.83
N THR A 137 6.26 14.82 -26.21
CA THR A 137 4.85 14.52 -26.44
C THR A 137 4.33 13.68 -25.29
N PRO A 138 3.15 13.98 -24.72
CA PRO A 138 2.59 13.14 -23.67
C PRO A 138 2.46 11.71 -24.20
N PHE A 139 2.87 10.75 -23.38
CA PHE A 139 2.71 9.34 -23.72
C PHE A 139 1.22 9.09 -23.96
N GLY A 140 0.91 8.52 -25.12
CA GLY A 140 -0.45 8.51 -25.67
C GLY A 140 -1.45 7.67 -24.88
N THR A 141 -2.54 7.31 -25.57
CA THR A 141 -3.56 6.43 -25.01
C THR A 141 -2.98 5.05 -24.70
N PRO A 142 -3.58 4.31 -23.74
CA PRO A 142 -3.25 2.91 -23.49
C PRO A 142 -3.20 2.08 -24.77
N MET A 143 -2.33 1.05 -24.80
CA MET A 143 -2.20 0.19 -25.97
C MET A 143 -3.47 -0.63 -26.22
N GLU A 144 -3.81 -0.85 -27.49
CA GLU A 144 -4.87 -1.78 -27.87
C GLU A 144 -4.56 -3.20 -27.34
N PRO A 145 -5.56 -3.94 -26.82
CA PRO A 145 -5.34 -5.26 -26.23
C PRO A 145 -4.51 -6.23 -27.07
N ARG A 146 -4.71 -6.28 -28.40
CA ARG A 146 -3.96 -7.18 -29.29
C ARG A 146 -2.49 -6.81 -29.42
N VAL A 147 -2.21 -5.51 -29.64
CA VAL A 147 -0.84 -4.98 -29.72
C VAL A 147 -0.10 -5.22 -28.42
N ARG A 148 -0.79 -4.97 -27.30
CA ARG A 148 -0.26 -5.22 -25.96
C ARG A 148 0.09 -6.69 -25.73
N THR A 149 -0.79 -7.63 -26.07
CA THR A 149 -0.52 -9.07 -25.92
C THR A 149 0.67 -9.50 -26.77
N TRP A 150 0.80 -8.99 -28.00
CA TRP A 150 1.97 -9.25 -28.82
C TRP A 150 3.26 -8.70 -28.17
N LEU A 151 3.25 -7.45 -27.71
CA LEU A 151 4.39 -6.82 -27.05
C LEU A 151 4.79 -7.58 -25.78
N PHE A 152 3.81 -7.95 -24.95
CA PHE A 152 4.04 -8.73 -23.75
C PHE A 152 4.66 -10.09 -24.08
N ALA A 153 4.10 -10.80 -25.06
CA ALA A 153 4.63 -12.08 -25.51
C ALA A 153 6.07 -11.96 -26.01
N PHE A 154 6.38 -10.91 -26.78
CA PHE A 154 7.74 -10.61 -27.24
C PHE A 154 8.68 -10.35 -26.07
N LEU A 155 8.34 -9.46 -25.14
CA LEU A 155 9.19 -9.14 -23.99
C LEU A 155 9.40 -10.36 -23.07
N LYS A 156 8.36 -11.16 -22.85
CA LYS A 156 8.46 -12.36 -22.02
C LYS A 156 9.29 -13.45 -22.68
N SER A 157 9.06 -13.74 -23.97
CA SER A 157 9.77 -14.81 -24.69
C SER A 157 11.19 -14.44 -25.09
N GLU A 158 11.39 -13.21 -25.55
CA GLU A 158 12.67 -12.79 -26.09
C GLU A 158 13.61 -12.24 -25.02
N MET A 159 13.07 -11.48 -24.07
CA MET A 159 13.84 -10.71 -23.08
C MET A 159 13.70 -11.24 -21.65
N ASP A 160 12.92 -12.31 -21.42
CA ASP A 160 12.66 -12.92 -20.11
C ASP A 160 12.23 -11.89 -19.05
N ILE A 161 11.42 -10.89 -19.47
CA ILE A 161 10.90 -9.86 -18.57
C ILE A 161 9.79 -10.45 -17.70
N CYS A 162 9.94 -10.28 -16.39
CA CYS A 162 8.90 -10.59 -15.41
C CYS A 162 8.25 -9.30 -14.90
N VAL A 163 6.92 -9.23 -14.99
CA VAL A 163 6.13 -8.04 -14.57
C VAL A 163 6.34 -7.70 -13.10
N ASP A 164 6.51 -8.71 -12.26
CA ASP A 164 6.72 -8.52 -10.81
C ASP A 164 8.01 -7.74 -10.51
N ASN A 165 9.00 -7.81 -11.41
CA ASN A 165 10.26 -7.08 -11.27
C ASN A 165 10.17 -5.62 -11.73
N LEU A 166 9.07 -5.20 -12.36
CA LEU A 166 8.89 -3.82 -12.82
C LEU A 166 8.48 -2.89 -11.66
N TYR A 167 7.69 -3.40 -10.71
CA TYR A 167 7.17 -2.63 -9.59
C TYR A 167 8.20 -2.45 -8.47
N ALA A 168 8.09 -1.34 -7.74
CA ALA A 168 9.08 -0.99 -6.71
C ALA A 168 8.91 -1.76 -5.40
N TYR A 169 7.77 -2.40 -5.19
CA TYR A 169 7.52 -3.22 -4.01
C TYR A 169 7.10 -4.60 -4.48
N ASP A 170 7.61 -5.63 -3.81
CA ASP A 170 7.14 -6.99 -4.01
C ASP A 170 5.87 -7.30 -3.20
N GLU A 171 5.47 -8.56 -3.23
CA GLU A 171 4.23 -9.05 -2.61
C GLU A 171 4.25 -8.92 -1.08
N ASP A 172 5.46 -8.96 -0.49
CA ASP A 172 5.69 -8.75 0.95
C ASP A 172 5.80 -7.27 1.32
N GLY A 173 5.69 -6.36 0.34
CA GLY A 173 5.84 -4.92 0.54
C GLY A 173 7.29 -4.48 0.74
N VAL A 174 8.28 -5.31 0.41
CA VAL A 174 9.69 -4.94 0.52
C VAL A 174 10.06 -4.05 -0.66
N TYR A 175 10.61 -2.87 -0.36
CA TYR A 175 11.07 -1.94 -1.38
C TYR A 175 12.29 -2.49 -2.14
N ARG A 176 12.24 -2.37 -3.47
CA ARG A 176 13.30 -2.73 -4.40
C ARG A 176 13.73 -1.47 -5.15
N SER A 177 14.95 -1.03 -4.87
CA SER A 177 15.55 0.10 -5.56
C SER A 177 15.60 -0.14 -7.08
N TRP A 178 15.70 0.95 -7.84
CA TRP A 178 15.81 0.87 -9.31
C TRP A 178 17.05 0.07 -9.74
N GLU A 179 18.18 0.24 -9.06
CA GLU A 179 19.43 -0.46 -9.31
C GLU A 179 19.24 -1.96 -9.14
N ARG A 180 18.62 -2.38 -8.03
CA ARG A 180 18.35 -3.80 -7.76
C ARG A 180 17.45 -4.41 -8.83
N ARG A 181 16.37 -3.71 -9.23
CA ARG A 181 15.47 -4.17 -10.29
C ARG A 181 16.17 -4.27 -11.64
N SER A 182 16.99 -3.28 -11.98
CA SER A 182 17.80 -3.27 -13.21
C SER A 182 18.79 -4.43 -13.25
N VAL A 183 19.48 -4.70 -12.14
CA VAL A 183 20.41 -5.84 -12.04
C VAL A 183 19.69 -7.17 -12.22
N ILE A 184 18.53 -7.36 -11.59
CA ILE A 184 17.72 -8.58 -11.79
C ILE A 184 17.31 -8.72 -13.26
N GLN A 185 16.85 -7.63 -13.88
CA GLN A 185 16.43 -7.63 -15.28
C GLN A 185 17.58 -7.96 -16.24
N ILE A 186 18.75 -7.37 -16.02
CA ILE A 186 19.97 -7.64 -16.79
C ILE A 186 20.38 -9.10 -16.65
N LYS A 187 20.36 -9.65 -15.42
CA LYS A 187 20.68 -11.06 -15.16
C LYS A 187 19.71 -12.00 -15.89
N ASN A 188 18.41 -11.72 -15.87
CA ASN A 188 17.42 -12.53 -16.56
C ASN A 188 17.64 -12.51 -18.09
N ILE A 189 17.88 -11.32 -18.66
CA ILE A 189 18.20 -11.18 -20.09
C ILE A 189 19.47 -11.97 -20.42
N TRP A 190 20.53 -11.82 -19.61
CA TRP A 190 21.79 -12.53 -19.81
C TRP A 190 21.60 -14.05 -19.79
N HIS A 191 20.92 -14.59 -18.78
CA HIS A 191 20.61 -16.03 -18.72
C HIS A 191 19.74 -16.50 -19.88
N SER A 192 18.81 -15.67 -20.36
CA SER A 192 18.02 -15.98 -21.56
C SER A 192 18.90 -16.08 -22.80
N LEU A 193 19.83 -15.14 -22.97
CA LEU A 193 20.80 -15.15 -24.06
C LEU A 193 21.73 -16.35 -23.96
N GLU A 194 22.27 -16.68 -22.79
CA GLU A 194 23.10 -17.87 -22.57
C GLU A 194 22.34 -19.16 -22.96
N ARG A 195 21.09 -19.31 -22.52
CA ARG A 195 20.26 -20.48 -22.88
C ARG A 195 19.99 -20.56 -24.38
N LYS A 196 19.72 -19.43 -25.04
CA LYS A 196 19.50 -19.39 -26.50
C LYS A 196 20.78 -19.68 -27.27
N ALA A 197 21.89 -19.10 -26.83
CA ALA A 197 23.20 -19.32 -27.42
C ALA A 197 23.66 -20.77 -27.26
N ALA A 198 23.35 -21.42 -26.13
CA ALA A 198 23.62 -22.85 -25.93
C ALA A 198 22.73 -23.78 -26.78
N ARG A 199 21.49 -23.36 -27.10
CA ARG A 199 20.56 -24.12 -27.98
C ARG A 199 20.85 -23.93 -29.46
N SER A 200 21.23 -22.73 -29.84
CA SER A 200 21.71 -22.42 -31.17
C SER A 200 23.09 -23.05 -31.28
N MET A 201 23.26 -24.08 -32.12
CA MET A 201 24.59 -24.67 -32.42
C MET A 201 25.63 -23.63 -32.88
N VAL A 202 25.29 -22.34 -32.98
CA VAL A 202 26.21 -21.22 -33.16
C VAL A 202 27.29 -21.16 -32.06
N LEU A 203 27.02 -21.48 -30.79
CA LEU A 203 28.13 -21.56 -29.81
C LEU A 203 29.00 -22.80 -30.02
N ASP A 204 28.44 -23.92 -30.47
CA ASP A 204 29.26 -25.09 -30.84
C ASP A 204 30.06 -24.81 -32.12
N VAL A 205 29.53 -24.07 -33.09
CA VAL A 205 30.21 -23.69 -34.35
C VAL A 205 31.23 -22.56 -34.14
N LEU A 206 31.00 -21.65 -33.19
CA LEU A 206 31.99 -20.67 -32.75
C LEU A 206 33.09 -21.36 -31.91
N ASN A 207 32.74 -22.29 -31.00
CA ASN A 207 33.71 -23.13 -30.28
C ASN A 207 34.48 -24.10 -31.20
N LEU A 208 33.89 -24.53 -32.33
CA LEU A 208 34.56 -25.40 -33.30
C LEU A 208 35.52 -24.62 -34.22
N LYS A 209 35.32 -23.31 -34.43
CA LYS A 209 36.28 -22.45 -35.15
C LYS A 209 37.40 -21.90 -34.27
N GLU A 210 37.25 -21.97 -32.94
CA GLU A 210 38.29 -21.56 -31.98
C GLU A 210 39.30 -22.68 -31.65
N LYS A 211 39.28 -23.81 -32.35
CA LYS A 211 40.39 -24.80 -32.30
C LYS A 211 41.67 -24.34 -33.02
N GLY A 212 41.75 -23.08 -33.43
CA GLY A 212 42.96 -22.50 -34.05
C GLY A 212 43.08 -20.99 -33.95
N ALA A 213 42.22 -20.32 -33.20
CA ALA A 213 42.41 -18.93 -32.82
C ALA A 213 42.69 -18.93 -31.32
N ASP A 214 43.91 -18.55 -30.94
CA ASP A 214 44.30 -18.22 -29.58
C ASP A 214 43.47 -17.02 -29.10
N LEU A 215 42.19 -17.25 -28.80
CA LEU A 215 41.41 -16.34 -28.00
C LEU A 215 41.87 -16.57 -26.57
N GLU A 216 42.77 -15.69 -26.13
CA GLU A 216 43.09 -15.59 -24.72
C GLU A 216 41.77 -15.54 -23.96
N PRO A 217 41.55 -16.46 -22.99
CA PRO A 217 40.41 -16.38 -22.10
C PRO A 217 40.30 -14.93 -21.63
N TRP A 218 39.10 -14.37 -21.62
CA TRP A 218 38.89 -13.07 -20.99
C TRP A 218 39.18 -13.24 -19.49
N GLU A 219 40.44 -13.11 -19.13
CA GLU A 219 40.91 -13.05 -17.77
C GLU A 219 40.62 -11.65 -17.29
N TRP A 220 39.87 -11.57 -16.19
CA TRP A 220 39.73 -10.33 -15.47
C TRP A 220 41.13 -9.81 -15.19
N SER A 221 41.42 -8.59 -15.65
CA SER A 221 42.70 -7.98 -15.33
C SER A 221 42.82 -7.89 -13.81
N ASP A 222 44.04 -7.95 -13.28
CA ASP A 222 44.27 -7.75 -11.84
C ASP A 222 43.68 -6.42 -11.34
N LYS A 223 43.52 -5.46 -12.24
CA LYS A 223 42.87 -4.17 -11.98
C LYS A 223 41.36 -4.33 -11.76
N ASP A 224 40.68 -5.12 -12.58
CA ASP A 224 39.24 -5.37 -12.45
C ASP A 224 38.94 -6.18 -11.19
N ARG A 225 39.77 -7.19 -10.88
CA ARG A 225 39.68 -7.96 -9.63
C ARG A 225 39.87 -7.09 -8.39
N LYS A 226 40.83 -6.16 -8.42
CA LYS A 226 41.05 -5.20 -7.34
C LYS A 226 39.86 -4.26 -7.17
N SER A 227 39.33 -3.72 -8.27
CA SER A 227 38.16 -2.83 -8.24
C SER A 227 36.92 -3.54 -7.67
N GLU A 228 36.67 -4.78 -8.07
CA GLU A 228 35.57 -5.57 -7.53
C GLU A 228 35.77 -5.87 -6.03
N GLN A 229 36.99 -6.23 -5.63
CA GLN A 229 37.31 -6.50 -4.23
C GLN A 229 37.17 -5.25 -3.36
N GLU A 230 37.53 -4.07 -3.88
CA GLU A 230 37.32 -2.78 -3.22
C GLU A 230 35.84 -2.45 -3.10
N ALA A 231 35.04 -2.66 -4.16
CA ALA A 231 33.60 -2.46 -4.14
C ALA A 231 32.91 -3.38 -3.11
N ARG A 232 33.31 -4.66 -3.05
CA ARG A 232 32.81 -5.61 -2.03
C ARG A 232 33.16 -5.18 -0.61
N LYS A 233 34.39 -4.70 -0.38
CA LYS A 233 34.82 -4.18 0.93
C LYS A 233 34.06 -2.91 1.31
N ALA A 234 33.80 -2.02 0.36
CA ALA A 234 33.01 -0.81 0.59
C ALA A 234 31.57 -1.15 1.01
N LEU A 235 30.92 -2.05 0.26
CA LEU A 235 29.57 -2.53 0.55
C LEU A 235 29.49 -3.22 1.93
N GLN A 236 30.50 -4.02 2.28
CA GLN A 236 30.58 -4.66 3.60
C GLN A 236 30.69 -3.63 4.73
N ARG A 237 31.51 -2.57 4.55
CA ARG A 237 31.63 -1.48 5.53
C ARG A 237 30.33 -0.70 5.70
N GLU A 238 29.61 -0.44 4.62
CA GLU A 238 28.30 0.21 4.67
C GLU A 238 27.29 -0.65 5.44
N TRP A 239 27.29 -1.96 5.19
CA TRP A 239 26.41 -2.90 5.89
C TRP A 239 26.73 -3.01 7.38
N GLU A 240 28.02 -3.08 7.74
CA GLU A 240 28.47 -3.07 9.14
C GLU A 240 28.09 -1.75 9.84
N LYS A 241 28.21 -0.62 9.14
CA LYS A 241 27.80 0.70 9.67
C LYS A 241 26.30 0.78 9.88
N ALA A 242 25.49 0.37 8.90
CA ALA A 242 24.04 0.34 9.00
C ALA A 242 23.57 -0.59 10.12
N SER A 243 24.18 -1.77 10.24
CA SER A 243 23.88 -2.72 11.33
C SER A 243 24.25 -2.15 12.71
N LYS A 244 25.35 -1.40 12.81
CA LYS A 244 25.72 -0.72 14.06
C LYS A 244 24.74 0.40 14.42
N GLU A 245 24.36 1.23 13.45
CA GLU A 245 23.37 2.31 13.64
C GLU A 245 21.99 1.75 14.03
N GLU A 246 21.59 0.61 13.47
CA GLU A 246 20.35 -0.08 13.84
C GLU A 246 20.39 -0.60 15.29
N ARG A 247 21.49 -1.23 15.70
CA ARG A 247 21.69 -1.68 17.10
C ARG A 247 21.69 -0.51 18.08
N GLU A 248 22.34 0.60 17.75
CA GLU A 248 22.34 1.81 18.59
C GLU A 248 20.93 2.40 18.72
N ARG A 249 20.16 2.42 17.63
CA ARG A 249 18.76 2.87 17.62
C ARG A 249 17.86 1.96 18.45
N GLU A 250 18.06 0.65 18.38
CA GLU A 250 17.32 -0.33 19.19
C GLU A 250 17.65 -0.19 20.68
N GLU A 251 18.92 0.00 21.02
CA GLU A 251 19.35 0.25 22.40
C GLU A 251 18.76 1.56 22.95
N GLN A 252 18.71 2.61 22.13
CA GLN A 252 18.09 3.87 22.50
C GLN A 252 16.59 3.71 22.77
N ARG A 253 15.85 3.01 21.89
CA ARG A 253 14.43 2.70 22.11
C ARG A 253 14.21 1.89 23.39
N ARG A 254 15.11 0.95 23.70
CA ARG A 254 15.03 0.18 24.94
C ARG A 254 15.19 1.07 26.17
N LYS A 255 16.13 2.03 26.14
CA LYS A 255 16.31 3.01 27.22
C LYS A 255 15.09 3.93 27.38
N GLU A 256 14.53 4.40 26.27
CA GLU A 256 13.31 5.23 26.29
C GLU A 256 12.13 4.48 26.92
N LEU A 257 11.94 3.20 26.59
CA LEU A 257 10.93 2.34 27.21
C LEU A 257 11.18 2.10 28.71
N GLU A 258 12.44 1.85 29.10
CA GLU A 258 12.81 1.70 30.52
C GLU A 258 12.56 2.99 31.32
N GLU A 259 12.80 4.17 30.73
CA GLU A 259 12.51 5.47 31.34
C GLU A 259 10.99 5.73 31.45
N GLU A 260 10.21 5.38 30.43
CA GLU A 260 8.75 5.46 30.46
C GLU A 260 8.14 4.55 31.54
N ASP A 261 8.62 3.31 31.65
CA ASP A 261 8.18 2.35 32.68
C ASP A 261 8.53 2.86 34.09
N ALA A 262 9.75 3.40 34.30
CA ALA A 262 10.14 3.98 35.57
C ALA A 262 9.28 5.20 35.95
N TRP A 263 8.91 6.04 34.98
CA TRP A 263 8.03 7.18 35.21
C TRP A 263 6.60 6.75 35.58
N MET A 264 6.08 5.72 34.92
CA MET A 264 4.76 5.16 35.20
C MET A 264 4.65 4.54 36.59
N ASP A 265 5.72 3.90 37.07
CA ASP A 265 5.76 3.35 38.42
C ASP A 265 5.95 4.42 39.50
N GLY A 266 6.76 5.47 39.24
CA GLY A 266 6.84 6.64 40.11
C GLY A 266 5.50 7.38 40.28
N GLY A 267 4.72 7.50 39.20
CA GLY A 267 3.39 8.10 39.23
C GLY A 267 2.36 7.32 40.06
N LYS A 268 2.51 5.99 40.18
CA LYS A 268 1.63 5.16 41.02
C LYS A 268 1.86 5.40 42.50
N GLU A 269 3.10 5.65 42.93
CA GLU A 269 3.41 5.99 44.33
C GLU A 269 2.83 7.37 44.70
N GLU A 270 3.01 8.38 43.85
CA GLU A 270 2.46 9.72 44.10
C GLU A 270 0.91 9.73 44.10
N ASP A 271 0.26 9.01 43.18
CA ASP A 271 -1.20 8.93 43.17
C ASP A 271 -1.73 8.12 44.37
N GLY A 272 -0.96 7.14 44.84
CA GLY A 272 -1.20 6.42 46.09
C GLY A 272 -1.17 7.35 47.31
N GLU A 273 -0.15 8.21 47.44
CA GLU A 273 -0.06 9.21 48.52
C GLU A 273 -1.17 10.26 48.42
N ARG A 274 -1.48 10.73 47.21
CA ARG A 274 -2.55 11.71 46.96
C ARG A 274 -3.91 11.15 47.35
N LYS A 275 -4.19 9.88 47.04
CA LYS A 275 -5.40 9.17 47.48
C LYS A 275 -5.46 9.02 49.00
N LYS A 276 -4.35 8.69 49.67
CA LYS A 276 -4.26 8.66 51.15
C LYS A 276 -4.57 10.03 51.77
N ARG A 277 -3.98 11.12 51.25
CA ARG A 277 -4.25 12.50 51.71
C ARG A 277 -5.71 12.91 51.51
N LYS A 278 -6.31 12.61 50.35
CA LYS A 278 -7.74 12.87 50.08
C LYS A 278 -8.64 12.09 51.04
N LYS A 279 -8.33 10.82 51.32
CA LYS A 279 -9.11 9.98 52.26
C LYS A 279 -9.02 10.53 53.69
N LYS A 280 -7.84 10.99 54.14
CA LYS A 280 -7.67 11.61 55.47
C LYS A 280 -8.46 12.92 55.59
N LYS A 281 -8.45 13.77 54.56
CA LYS A 281 -9.20 15.05 54.53
C LYS A 281 -10.72 14.86 54.45
N LYS A 282 -11.18 13.79 53.78
CA LYS A 282 -12.61 13.42 53.76
C LYS A 282 -13.07 12.96 55.14
N LYS A 283 -12.27 12.11 55.81
CA LYS A 283 -12.59 11.64 57.16
C LYS A 283 -12.69 12.77 58.18
N SER A 284 -11.76 13.74 58.17
CA SER A 284 -11.83 14.90 59.08
C SER A 284 -13.05 15.78 58.82
N ARG A 285 -13.44 15.99 57.56
CA ARG A 285 -14.68 16.72 57.21
C ARG A 285 -15.94 16.01 57.69
N GLU A 286 -15.99 14.68 57.61
CA GLU A 286 -17.13 13.91 58.09
C GLU A 286 -17.26 13.97 59.62
N GLU A 287 -16.13 14.02 60.34
CA GLU A 287 -16.09 14.26 61.80
C GLU A 287 -16.61 15.67 62.15
N ASP A 288 -16.14 16.72 61.45
CA ASP A 288 -16.60 18.10 61.66
C ASP A 288 -18.11 18.30 61.32
N GLU A 289 -18.59 17.66 60.24
CA GLU A 289 -20.02 17.73 59.86
C GLU A 289 -20.94 16.96 60.83
N GLY A 290 -20.42 15.91 61.48
CA GLY A 290 -21.10 15.20 62.56
C GLY A 290 -21.47 16.13 63.72
N GLU A 291 -20.50 16.91 64.20
CA GLU A 291 -20.73 17.90 65.27
C GLU A 291 -21.69 19.03 64.83
N GLY A 292 -21.60 19.45 63.57
CA GLY A 292 -22.47 20.49 63.01
C GLY A 292 -23.95 20.08 62.92
N LYS A 293 -24.23 18.81 62.58
CA LYS A 293 -25.59 18.27 62.49
C LYS A 293 -26.24 18.09 63.86
N GLU A 294 -25.47 17.77 64.90
CA GLU A 294 -25.97 17.70 66.27
C GLU A 294 -26.41 19.09 66.80
N LYS A 295 -25.64 20.14 66.49
CA LYS A 295 -26.01 21.53 66.81
C LYS A 295 -27.25 22.02 66.03
N LYS A 296 -27.42 21.61 64.75
CA LYS A 296 -28.61 21.97 63.94
C LYS A 296 -29.89 21.24 64.37
N LYS A 297 -29.83 19.99 64.85
CA LYS A 297 -31.01 19.29 65.39
C LYS A 297 -31.58 19.98 66.63
N LYS A 298 -30.74 20.54 67.52
CA LYS A 298 -31.19 21.36 68.66
C LYS A 298 -31.91 22.65 68.23
N LYS A 299 -31.52 23.27 67.12
CA LYS A 299 -32.11 24.55 66.64
C LYS A 299 -33.46 24.35 65.91
N LYS A 300 -33.66 23.22 65.22
CA LYS A 300 -34.89 22.96 64.44
C LYS A 300 -36.09 22.57 65.33
N LYS A 301 -35.86 22.04 66.53
CA LYS A 301 -36.94 21.75 67.52
C LYS A 301 -37.63 23.01 68.07
N ARG A 302 -37.03 24.21 67.91
CA ARG A 302 -37.59 25.50 68.38
C ARG A 302 -38.45 26.27 67.36
N LYS A 303 -38.49 25.87 66.08
CA LYS A 303 -39.13 26.66 65.01
C LYS A 303 -40.38 26.02 64.37
N ALA A 304 -40.84 24.87 64.86
CA ALA A 304 -41.99 24.15 64.30
C ALA A 304 -43.36 24.51 64.95
N SER A 305 -43.50 25.70 65.53
CA SER A 305 -44.76 26.20 66.10
C SER A 305 -45.15 27.54 65.45
N ARG A 306 -45.68 27.49 64.22
CA ARG A 306 -46.58 28.51 63.62
C ARG A 306 -46.89 28.16 62.16
N SER A 307 -48.07 27.59 61.93
CA SER A 307 -48.86 27.49 60.68
C SER A 307 -49.30 28.90 60.20
N PRO A 308 -49.78 29.15 58.95
CA PRO A 308 -50.92 28.49 58.25
C PRO A 308 -50.70 28.22 56.72
N SER A 309 -51.26 27.16 56.14
CA SER A 309 -52.56 26.95 55.42
C SER A 309 -52.65 27.46 53.96
N PRO A 310 -53.19 26.69 52.99
CA PRO A 310 -52.95 26.86 51.55
C PRO A 310 -54.20 27.28 50.73
N SER A 311 -53.98 27.78 49.51
CA SER A 311 -55.01 27.92 48.47
C SER A 311 -54.45 27.57 47.08
N ASP A 312 -55.17 26.69 46.39
CA ASP A 312 -55.19 26.38 44.94
C ASP A 312 -55.23 27.64 44.05
N PRO A 313 -54.77 27.65 42.77
CA PRO A 313 -55.42 26.90 41.68
C PRO A 313 -54.59 26.45 40.45
N SER A 314 -55.25 25.56 39.70
CA SER A 314 -55.10 25.10 38.31
C SER A 314 -54.51 26.06 37.26
N GLY A 315 -53.78 25.51 36.29
CA GLY A 315 -53.39 26.21 35.05
C GLY A 315 -52.85 25.28 33.96
N SER A 316 -53.71 24.96 33.00
CA SER A 316 -53.49 24.27 31.71
C SER A 316 -52.60 25.04 30.71
N ARG A 317 -51.82 24.36 29.85
CA ARG A 317 -51.31 24.89 28.56
C ARG A 317 -50.77 23.82 27.58
N PRO A 318 -50.61 24.12 26.27
CA PRO A 318 -51.04 23.24 25.16
C PRO A 318 -49.95 22.89 24.12
N LYS A 319 -50.35 22.02 23.18
CA LYS A 319 -49.65 21.59 21.94
C LYS A 319 -49.28 22.74 20.98
N LYS A 320 -48.12 22.61 20.33
CA LYS A 320 -47.67 23.23 19.06
C LYS A 320 -46.45 22.41 18.58
N ARG A 321 -46.07 22.28 17.31
CA ARG A 321 -46.65 22.42 15.96
C ARG A 321 -45.57 21.82 15.04
N LYS A 322 -45.94 21.11 13.97
CA LYS A 322 -45.03 20.76 12.87
C LYS A 322 -44.84 21.98 11.96
N SER A 323 -43.68 22.07 11.34
CA SER A 323 -43.43 22.85 10.13
C SER A 323 -42.38 22.12 9.27
N ASP A 324 -42.50 22.37 7.97
CA ASP A 324 -42.04 21.61 6.81
C ASP A 324 -40.53 21.39 6.66
#